data_AF-A0A818GPP9-F1
#
_entry.id   AF-A0A818GPP9-F1
#
_cell.length_a   1.000
_cell.length_b   1.000
_cell.length_c   1.000
_cell.angle_alpha   90.00
_cell.angle_beta   90.00
_cell.angle_gamma   90.00
#
_symmetry.space_group_name_H-M   'P 1'
#
loop_
_entity.id
_entity.type
_entity.pdbx_description
1 polymer ?
#
loop_
_entity_poly.entity_id
_entity_poly.type
_entity_poly.pdbx_seq_one_letter_code
_entity_poly.pdbx_strand_id
1 'polypeptide(L)'
;MTLSKQLEKYLQNKHIISLILKLTNFENDEIQLNAFKILSSITTEQETKNIDYSNNIANLFIKFLNKIIDDSNQTLRFYNLLRCLKNLIQYDQIKDELTKQNGLRLIIRCATDMNFKPLQVQQPALEILLALTFNKDACEQLKTYSIQIKPFLSSSHQGISQIIERILWKLEKEEQALIKPKIHDKNYKYDIMLSFSQSDKDLCLRIYDELLKENFRIWIDQDETLAVTMDEKCEIIDECEYFVMCMSDTYKQNCFCRSEACYAYERQCKIIPLIVLSNYRPDGWLNRLINGKISIDFIKYDFESAKIKLKNEIDRQRKYSKINQQHDSVLLKTPIEISIDNEFPSQIDQWTNNHIRLFLISKNLNPFLEIFSEINGNILHDLYRMCLSNRESMFHTLKTEISTLNTNNEQLTLVIYLRFLNEIQKYVPSFAINQK
;
A
#
# COMPACT_ATOMS: atom_id res chain seq x y z
N MET A 1 9.68 -10.96 26.80
CA MET A 1 9.45 -9.59 26.24
C MET A 1 10.26 -8.63 27.10
N THR A 2 11.27 -7.96 26.54
CA THR A 2 12.23 -7.14 27.31
C THR A 2 11.56 -5.91 27.93
N LEU A 3 12.11 -5.41 29.06
CA LEU A 3 11.66 -4.18 29.74
C LEU A 3 11.55 -2.98 28.76
N SER A 4 12.45 -2.91 27.78
CA SER A 4 12.44 -1.91 26.70
C SER A 4 11.16 -1.94 25.86
N LYS A 5 10.70 -3.13 25.44
CA LYS A 5 9.46 -3.27 24.64
C LYS A 5 8.21 -2.93 25.44
N GLN A 6 8.23 -3.19 26.76
CA GLN A 6 7.14 -2.79 27.66
C GLN A 6 7.11 -1.27 27.84
N LEU A 7 8.27 -0.62 27.93
CA LEU A 7 8.38 0.83 28.03
C LEU A 7 7.93 1.53 26.75
N GLU A 8 8.36 1.07 25.56
CA GLU A 8 7.89 1.59 24.27
C GLU A 8 6.36 1.53 24.17
N LYS A 9 5.77 0.39 24.53
CA LYS A 9 4.31 0.21 24.54
C LYS A 9 3.61 1.15 25.55
N TYR A 10 4.23 1.43 26.68
CA TYR A 10 3.72 2.42 27.63
C TYR A 10 3.80 3.84 27.08
N LEU A 11 4.92 4.20 26.44
CA LEU A 11 5.12 5.51 25.80
C LEU A 11 4.14 5.75 24.64
N GLN A 12 3.68 4.68 23.97
CA GLN A 12 2.62 4.73 22.96
C GLN A 12 1.23 5.08 23.51
N ASN A 13 1.07 5.27 24.83
CA ASN A 13 -0.18 5.77 25.38
C ASN A 13 -0.49 7.18 24.84
N LYS A 14 -1.73 7.39 24.36
CA LYS A 14 -2.21 8.68 23.83
C LYS A 14 -1.88 9.88 24.73
N HIS A 15 -1.88 9.71 26.05
CA HIS A 15 -1.52 10.78 26.97
C HIS A 15 -0.05 11.23 26.82
N ILE A 16 0.88 10.29 26.69
CA ILE A 16 2.31 10.59 26.55
C ILE A 16 2.61 11.16 25.17
N ILE A 17 2.05 10.57 24.11
CA ILE A 17 2.17 11.10 22.75
C ILE A 17 1.67 12.56 22.70
N SER A 18 0.50 12.85 23.29
CA SER A 18 -0.05 14.21 23.32
C SER A 18 0.83 15.21 24.07
N LEU A 19 1.56 14.77 25.11
CA LEU A 19 2.49 15.61 25.85
C LEU A 19 3.75 15.91 25.03
N ILE A 20 4.32 14.90 24.37
CA ILE A 20 5.51 15.07 23.53
C ILE A 20 5.19 15.94 22.31
N LEU A 21 3.99 15.81 21.72
CA LEU A 21 3.48 16.69 20.67
C LEU A 21 3.33 18.16 21.11
N LYS A 22 3.25 18.46 22.42
CA LYS A 22 3.29 19.86 22.87
C LYS A 22 4.72 20.41 22.82
N LEU A 23 5.72 19.57 23.05
CA LEU A 23 7.14 19.96 23.02
C LEU A 23 7.60 20.36 21.61
N THR A 24 6.96 19.84 20.57
CA THR A 24 7.26 20.20 19.18
C THR A 24 6.83 21.62 18.80
N ASN A 25 6.04 22.29 19.65
CA ASN A 25 5.58 23.67 19.43
C ASN A 25 6.42 24.72 20.19
N PHE A 26 7.46 24.30 20.93
CA PHE A 26 8.36 25.21 21.64
C PHE A 26 9.27 25.93 20.64
N GLU A 27 9.66 27.18 20.90
CA GLU A 27 10.57 27.94 20.03
C GLU A 27 11.99 27.35 19.93
N ASN A 28 12.36 26.44 20.84
CA ASN A 28 13.70 25.87 20.89
C ASN A 28 13.85 24.63 19.98
N ASP A 29 14.64 24.79 18.93
CA ASP A 29 14.97 23.74 17.95
C ASP A 29 15.49 22.42 18.55
N GLU A 30 16.31 22.46 19.61
CA GLU A 30 16.83 21.24 20.26
C GLU A 30 15.72 20.49 21.00
N ILE A 31 14.79 21.22 21.63
CA ILE A 31 13.63 20.63 22.29
C ILE A 31 12.73 19.97 21.23
N GLN A 32 12.43 20.70 20.14
CA GLN A 32 11.63 20.18 19.04
C GLN A 32 12.27 18.93 18.43
N LEU A 33 13.57 18.97 18.11
CA LEU A 33 14.30 17.85 17.54
C LEU A 33 14.26 16.61 18.45
N ASN A 34 14.50 16.78 19.75
CA ASN A 34 14.45 15.66 20.69
C ASN A 34 13.03 15.11 20.85
N ALA A 35 12.00 15.95 20.79
CA ALA A 35 10.61 15.50 20.75
C ALA A 35 10.34 14.65 19.50
N PHE A 36 10.74 15.12 18.31
CA PHE A 36 10.59 14.35 17.06
C PHE A 36 11.37 13.05 17.05
N LYS A 37 12.57 13.01 17.66
CA LYS A 37 13.33 11.76 17.83
C LYS A 37 12.56 10.74 18.65
N ILE A 38 11.86 11.17 19.72
CA ILE A 38 11.03 10.27 20.51
C ILE A 38 9.81 9.83 19.70
N LEU A 39 9.09 10.78 19.10
CA LEU A 39 7.90 10.49 18.28
C LEU A 39 8.22 9.49 17.16
N SER A 40 9.39 9.61 16.49
CA SER A 40 9.82 8.67 15.44
C SER A 40 9.91 7.20 15.86
N SER A 41 9.96 6.93 17.17
CA SER A 41 10.00 5.58 17.74
C SER A 41 8.65 5.09 18.26
N ILE A 42 7.67 5.98 18.47
CA ILE A 42 6.42 5.65 19.16
C ILE A 42 5.14 6.01 18.39
N THR A 43 5.21 6.81 17.32
CA THR A 43 4.00 7.23 16.59
C THR A 43 3.77 6.48 15.29
N THR A 44 2.50 6.39 14.90
CA THR A 44 2.05 5.91 13.59
C THR A 44 1.85 7.08 12.61
N GLU A 45 1.69 6.79 11.32
CA GLU A 45 1.50 7.84 10.32
C GLU A 45 0.16 8.57 10.51
N GLN A 46 -0.87 7.87 11.00
CA GLN A 46 -2.16 8.49 11.30
C GLN A 46 -2.08 9.53 12.42
N GLU A 47 -1.21 9.31 13.40
CA GLU A 47 -1.02 10.22 14.54
C GLU A 47 -0.20 11.45 14.17
N THR A 48 0.53 11.40 13.05
CA THR A 48 1.38 12.48 12.55
C THR A 48 0.76 13.31 11.41
N LYS A 49 -0.49 13.03 10.99
CA LYS A 49 -1.14 13.66 9.81
C LYS A 49 -1.37 15.18 9.91
N ASN A 50 -1.14 15.80 11.06
CA ASN A 50 -1.33 17.24 11.21
C ASN A 50 -0.26 18.01 10.43
N ILE A 51 -0.73 18.90 9.54
CA ILE A 51 0.03 19.50 8.44
C ILE A 51 1.19 20.42 8.89
N ASP A 52 1.23 20.84 10.16
CA ASP A 52 2.31 21.71 10.65
C ASP A 52 3.60 20.98 11.09
N TYR A 53 3.57 19.65 11.24
CA TYR A 53 4.76 18.92 11.71
C TYR A 53 5.71 18.51 10.59
N SER A 54 5.20 18.04 9.45
CA SER A 54 6.05 17.44 8.40
C SER A 54 7.06 18.45 7.82
N ASN A 55 6.63 19.70 7.62
CA ASN A 55 7.51 20.79 7.18
C ASN A 55 8.59 21.11 8.22
N ASN A 56 8.21 21.23 9.50
CA ASN A 56 9.13 21.53 10.59
C ASN A 56 10.13 20.39 10.82
N ILE A 57 9.68 19.13 10.77
CA ILE A 57 10.54 17.95 10.86
C ILE A 57 11.61 18.00 9.76
N ALA A 58 11.20 18.12 8.50
CA ALA A 58 12.14 18.18 7.39
C ALA A 58 13.16 19.31 7.57
N ASN A 59 12.69 20.52 7.93
CA ASN A 59 13.54 21.69 8.15
C ASN A 59 14.56 21.47 9.28
N LEU A 60 14.11 21.02 10.46
CA LEU A 60 15.00 20.77 11.60
C LEU A 60 16.03 19.70 11.27
N PHE A 61 15.62 18.58 10.68
CA PHE A 61 16.57 17.51 10.34
C PHE A 61 17.60 18.00 9.31
N ILE A 62 17.18 18.72 8.26
CA ILE A 62 18.11 19.33 7.28
C ILE A 62 19.06 20.30 7.99
N LYS A 63 18.54 21.20 8.84
CA LYS A 63 19.32 22.20 9.58
C LYS A 63 20.37 21.55 10.48
N PHE A 64 19.99 20.56 11.29
CA PHE A 64 20.91 19.91 12.21
C PHE A 64 21.91 18.99 11.52
N LEU A 65 21.49 18.25 10.48
CA LEU A 65 22.41 17.43 9.67
C LEU A 65 23.46 18.33 9.00
N ASN A 66 23.06 19.44 8.36
CA ASN A 66 24.02 20.41 7.79
C ASN A 66 24.99 20.99 8.81
N LYS A 67 24.55 21.21 10.06
CA LYS A 67 25.41 21.76 11.12
C LYS A 67 26.54 20.80 11.53
N ILE A 68 26.31 19.49 11.46
CA ILE A 68 27.21 18.48 12.03
C ILE A 68 27.86 17.57 10.98
N ILE A 69 27.44 17.63 9.71
CA ILE A 69 27.91 16.73 8.65
C ILE A 69 29.44 16.74 8.49
N ASP A 70 30.08 17.89 8.73
CA ASP A 70 31.53 18.08 8.62
C ASP A 70 32.25 18.04 9.99
N ASP A 71 31.53 17.79 11.09
CA ASP A 71 32.09 17.74 12.44
C ASP A 71 32.38 16.29 12.87
N SER A 72 33.64 15.88 12.74
CA SER A 72 34.10 14.53 13.09
C SER A 72 33.86 14.18 14.56
N ASN A 73 33.82 15.17 15.47
CA ASN A 73 33.56 14.95 16.90
C ASN A 73 32.10 14.58 17.19
N GLN A 74 31.19 14.83 16.25
CA GLN A 74 29.75 14.58 16.40
C GLN A 74 29.23 13.38 15.62
N THR A 75 30.12 12.46 15.22
CA THR A 75 29.77 11.26 14.43
C THR A 75 28.61 10.45 15.05
N LEU A 76 28.61 10.25 16.37
CA LEU A 76 27.53 9.50 17.05
C LEU A 76 26.18 10.24 16.97
N ARG A 77 26.22 11.57 17.15
CA ARG A 77 25.02 12.41 17.04
C ARG A 77 24.49 12.42 15.62
N PHE A 78 25.38 12.48 14.63
CA PHE A 78 25.06 12.41 13.21
C PHE A 78 24.41 11.08 12.83
N TYR A 79 24.99 9.95 13.24
CA TYR A 79 24.39 8.62 13.08
C TYR A 79 22.99 8.54 13.68
N ASN A 80 22.81 9.02 14.92
CA ASN A 80 21.51 8.99 15.59
C ASN A 80 20.46 9.83 14.84
N LEU A 81 20.85 10.97 14.26
CA LEU A 81 19.96 11.80 13.47
C LEU A 81 19.52 11.13 12.18
N LEU A 82 20.46 10.53 11.43
CA LEU A 82 20.11 9.76 10.23
C LEU A 82 19.20 8.57 10.56
N ARG A 83 19.47 7.86 11.66
CA ARG A 83 18.62 6.75 12.10
C ARG A 83 17.20 7.20 12.44
N CYS A 84 17.03 8.34 13.11
CA CYS A 84 15.71 8.89 13.40
C CYS A 84 15.01 9.35 12.11
N LEU A 85 15.71 10.03 11.20
CA LEU A 85 15.15 10.45 9.93
C LEU A 85 14.70 9.26 9.09
N LYS A 86 15.45 8.15 9.10
CA LYS A 86 15.06 6.92 8.41
C LYS A 86 13.69 6.39 8.83
N ASN A 87 13.36 6.46 10.12
CA ASN A 87 12.05 6.00 10.59
C ASN A 87 10.94 6.98 10.15
N LEU A 88 11.22 8.29 10.23
CA LEU A 88 10.26 9.33 9.87
C LEU A 88 9.98 9.40 8.37
N ILE A 89 11.00 9.19 7.52
CA ILE A 89 10.88 9.33 6.07
C ILE A 89 9.92 8.30 5.46
N GLN A 90 9.53 7.26 6.21
CA GLN A 90 8.50 6.33 5.76
C GLN A 90 7.13 6.98 5.58
N TYR A 91 6.86 8.11 6.23
CA TYR A 91 5.63 8.89 6.05
C TYR A 91 5.69 9.72 4.76
N ASP A 92 4.63 9.72 3.96
CA ASP A 92 4.67 10.34 2.63
C ASP A 92 4.83 11.87 2.69
N GLN A 93 4.17 12.53 3.65
CA GLN A 93 4.28 13.98 3.86
C GLN A 93 5.71 14.43 4.18
N ILE A 94 6.50 13.62 4.90
CA ILE A 94 7.89 13.96 5.23
C ILE A 94 8.78 13.81 3.99
N LYS A 95 8.51 12.84 3.11
CA LYS A 95 9.20 12.74 1.81
C LYS A 95 8.95 13.97 0.96
N ASP A 96 7.70 14.43 0.90
CA ASP A 96 7.31 15.62 0.14
C ASP A 96 8.10 16.84 0.63
N GLU A 97 8.09 17.09 1.95
CA GLU A 97 8.74 18.26 2.53
C GLU A 97 10.27 18.20 2.46
N LEU A 98 10.88 17.03 2.69
CA LEU A 98 12.33 16.85 2.53
C LEU A 98 12.78 17.13 1.09
N THR A 99 11.96 16.74 0.11
CA THR A 99 12.23 16.93 -1.32
C THR A 99 12.09 18.40 -1.71
N LYS A 100 11.00 19.07 -1.29
CA LYS A 100 10.77 20.52 -1.53
C LYS A 100 11.89 21.39 -0.93
N GLN A 101 12.39 21.02 0.25
CA GLN A 101 13.43 21.77 0.95
C GLN A 101 14.85 21.42 0.48
N ASN A 102 15.01 20.76 -0.68
CA ASN A 102 16.29 20.38 -1.27
C ASN A 102 17.16 19.49 -0.33
N GLY A 103 16.51 18.75 0.59
CA GLY A 103 17.18 17.83 1.51
C GLY A 103 17.81 16.64 0.81
N LEU A 104 17.37 16.32 -0.42
CA LEU A 104 17.89 15.20 -1.20
C LEU A 104 19.41 15.29 -1.44
N ARG A 105 19.93 16.48 -1.77
CA ARG A 105 21.38 16.69 -1.98
C ARG A 105 22.21 16.35 -0.74
N LEU A 106 21.69 16.70 0.42
CA LEU A 106 22.33 16.41 1.71
C LEU A 106 22.38 14.91 1.96
N ILE A 107 21.29 14.19 1.73
CA ILE A 107 21.25 12.74 1.93
C ILE A 107 22.13 12.01 0.90
N ILE A 108 22.17 12.48 -0.35
CA ILE A 108 23.09 11.96 -1.37
C ILE A 108 24.53 12.12 -0.92
N ARG A 109 24.92 13.30 -0.42
CA ARG A 109 26.26 13.51 0.14
C ARG A 109 26.57 12.53 1.27
N CYS A 110 25.62 12.29 2.17
CA CYS A 110 25.79 11.31 3.25
C CYS A 110 25.98 9.87 2.71
N ALA A 111 25.36 9.55 1.57
CA ALA A 111 25.44 8.23 0.95
C ALA A 111 26.72 8.03 0.12
N THR A 112 27.25 9.08 -0.52
CA THR A 112 28.30 8.96 -1.54
C THR A 112 29.66 9.54 -1.15
N ASP A 113 29.76 10.32 -0.06
CA ASP A 113 31.06 10.82 0.38
C ASP A 113 31.88 9.70 1.04
N MET A 114 33.07 9.45 0.49
CA MET A 114 33.98 8.38 0.92
C MET A 114 34.63 8.65 2.28
N ASN A 115 34.56 9.88 2.79
CA ASN A 115 35.04 10.21 4.13
C ASN A 115 34.14 9.66 5.23
N PHE A 116 32.90 9.29 4.91
CA PHE A 116 31.96 8.76 5.87
C PHE A 116 32.10 7.25 6.09
N LYS A 117 31.86 6.84 7.33
CA LYS A 117 31.91 5.43 7.72
C LYS A 117 30.73 4.66 7.08
N PRO A 118 30.98 3.57 6.33
CA PRO A 118 29.93 2.90 5.56
C PRO A 118 28.69 2.50 6.36
N LEU A 119 28.85 1.78 7.47
CA LEU A 119 27.71 1.27 8.25
C LEU A 119 27.05 2.33 9.15
N GLN A 120 27.78 3.38 9.53
CA GLN A 120 27.29 4.39 10.48
C GLN A 120 26.65 5.60 9.79
N VAL A 121 26.93 5.84 8.51
CA VAL A 121 26.41 7.02 7.81
C VAL A 121 25.85 6.62 6.46
N GLN A 122 26.65 5.96 5.61
CA GLN A 122 26.24 5.66 4.24
C GLN A 122 25.03 4.72 4.22
N GLN A 123 25.03 3.65 5.01
CA GLN A 123 23.90 2.71 5.06
C GLN A 123 22.57 3.40 5.48
N PRO A 124 22.46 4.11 6.63
CA PRO A 124 21.23 4.84 6.96
C PRO A 124 20.83 5.87 5.89
N ALA A 125 21.78 6.57 5.29
CA ALA A 125 21.50 7.53 4.21
C ALA A 125 20.93 6.83 2.97
N LEU A 126 21.48 5.68 2.57
CA LEU A 126 20.98 4.86 1.48
C LEU A 126 19.59 4.29 1.77
N GLU A 127 19.32 3.87 3.00
CA GLU A 127 17.98 3.43 3.42
C GLU A 127 16.95 4.58 3.28
N ILE A 128 17.36 5.82 3.61
CA ILE A 128 16.54 7.03 3.38
C ILE A 128 16.35 7.29 1.88
N LEU A 129 17.40 7.21 1.06
CA LEU A 129 17.29 7.38 -0.40
C LEU A 129 16.35 6.34 -1.01
N LEU A 130 16.45 5.08 -0.59
CA LEU A 130 15.54 4.03 -1.05
C LEU A 130 14.09 4.34 -0.65
N ALA A 131 13.84 4.85 0.56
CA ALA A 131 12.51 5.27 0.97
C ALA A 131 11.98 6.46 0.14
N LEU A 132 12.87 7.38 -0.27
CA LEU A 132 12.53 8.51 -1.13
C LEU A 132 12.16 8.09 -2.55
N THR A 133 12.65 6.95 -3.06
CA THR A 133 12.23 6.44 -4.39
C THR A 133 10.72 6.18 -4.52
N PHE A 134 10.00 6.03 -3.40
CA PHE A 134 8.53 5.87 -3.40
C PHE A 134 7.78 7.20 -3.49
N ASN A 135 8.48 8.32 -3.52
CA ASN A 135 7.92 9.64 -3.82
C ASN A 135 8.26 10.00 -5.27
N LYS A 136 7.27 10.40 -6.07
CA LYS A 136 7.45 10.64 -7.52
C LYS A 136 8.47 11.74 -7.80
N ASP A 137 8.36 12.88 -7.13
CA ASP A 137 9.25 14.03 -7.36
C ASP A 137 10.68 13.72 -6.90
N ALA A 138 10.84 13.06 -5.76
CA ALA A 138 12.14 12.64 -5.27
C ALA A 138 12.79 11.58 -6.17
N CYS A 139 11.99 10.63 -6.69
CA CYS A 139 12.45 9.60 -7.61
C CYS A 139 12.99 10.21 -8.91
N GLU A 140 12.25 11.16 -9.51
CA GLU A 140 12.70 11.88 -10.71
C GLU A 140 13.99 12.69 -10.46
N GLN A 141 14.10 13.36 -9.32
CA GLN A 141 15.35 14.03 -8.96
C GLN A 141 16.50 13.04 -8.75
N LEU A 142 16.25 11.89 -8.13
CA LEU A 142 17.24 10.85 -7.88
C LEU A 142 17.78 10.20 -9.16
N LYS A 143 16.99 10.10 -10.23
CA LYS A 143 17.44 9.61 -11.54
C LYS A 143 18.68 10.39 -12.04
N THR A 144 18.79 11.68 -11.72
CA THR A 144 19.96 12.51 -12.10
C THR A 144 21.26 12.17 -11.36
N TYR A 145 21.18 11.43 -10.24
CA TYR A 145 22.31 11.02 -9.41
C TYR A 145 22.65 9.53 -9.54
N SER A 146 21.97 8.78 -10.42
CA SER A 146 22.21 7.33 -10.58
C SER A 146 23.67 7.00 -10.84
N ILE A 147 24.35 7.80 -11.69
CA ILE A 147 25.77 7.66 -12.04
C ILE A 147 26.67 7.81 -10.80
N GLN A 148 26.32 8.68 -9.84
CA GLN A 148 27.10 8.88 -8.62
C GLN A 148 26.90 7.76 -7.60
N ILE A 149 25.71 7.15 -7.59
CA ILE A 149 25.33 6.08 -6.65
C ILE A 149 25.85 4.71 -7.14
N LYS A 150 25.91 4.50 -8.46
CA LYS A 150 26.28 3.22 -9.09
C LYS A 150 27.64 2.63 -8.65
N PRO A 151 28.72 3.40 -8.43
CA PRO A 151 30.00 2.85 -7.98
C PRO A 151 29.94 2.10 -6.64
N PHE A 152 28.97 2.42 -5.78
CA PHE A 152 28.80 1.78 -4.47
C PHE A 152 28.22 0.35 -4.56
N LEU A 153 27.79 -0.08 -5.75
CA LEU A 153 27.38 -1.47 -5.98
C LEU A 153 28.55 -2.44 -5.73
N SER A 154 29.78 -2.02 -6.04
CA SER A 154 31.01 -2.79 -5.81
C SER A 154 31.52 -2.72 -4.37
N SER A 155 30.73 -2.20 -3.43
CA SER A 155 31.14 -2.13 -2.02
C SER A 155 31.33 -3.53 -1.42
N SER A 156 32.31 -3.66 -0.51
CA SER A 156 32.57 -4.92 0.21
C SER A 156 31.50 -5.25 1.25
N HIS A 157 30.61 -4.30 1.56
CA HIS A 157 29.55 -4.47 2.53
C HIS A 157 28.26 -4.91 1.83
N GLN A 158 27.90 -6.18 1.99
CA GLN A 158 26.69 -6.78 1.40
C GLN A 158 25.41 -5.97 1.69
N GLY A 159 25.27 -5.42 2.90
CA GLY A 159 24.11 -4.59 3.24
C GLY A 159 24.01 -3.28 2.43
N ILE A 160 25.15 -2.70 2.03
CA ILE A 160 25.17 -1.47 1.21
C ILE A 160 24.89 -1.82 -0.25
N SER A 161 25.56 -2.85 -0.80
CA SER A 161 25.39 -3.24 -2.20
C SER A 161 23.94 -3.62 -2.52
N GLN A 162 23.24 -4.30 -1.60
CA GLN A 162 21.82 -4.62 -1.73
C GLN A 162 20.91 -3.38 -1.79
N ILE A 163 21.16 -2.38 -0.94
CA ILE A 163 20.34 -1.16 -0.94
C ILE A 163 20.57 -0.39 -2.24
N ILE A 164 21.83 -0.30 -2.70
CA ILE A 164 22.20 0.32 -3.98
C ILE A 164 21.52 -0.39 -5.14
N GLU A 165 21.59 -1.72 -5.19
CA GLU A 165 20.92 -2.55 -6.20
C GLU A 165 19.43 -2.21 -6.26
N ARG A 166 18.75 -2.15 -5.10
CA ARG A 166 17.33 -1.80 -5.00
C ARG A 166 17.02 -0.40 -5.50
N ILE A 167 17.86 0.58 -5.15
CA ILE A 167 17.72 1.98 -5.60
C ILE A 167 17.85 2.03 -7.12
N LEU A 168 18.93 1.45 -7.68
CA LEU A 168 19.16 1.48 -9.12
C LEU A 168 18.05 0.74 -9.88
N TRP A 169 17.57 -0.38 -9.36
CA TRP A 169 16.44 -1.09 -9.94
C TRP A 169 15.19 -0.20 -10.00
N LYS A 170 14.88 0.50 -8.90
CA LYS A 170 13.79 1.49 -8.83
C LYS A 170 13.93 2.61 -9.85
N LEU A 171 15.14 3.16 -9.99
CA LEU A 171 15.39 4.32 -10.86
C LEU A 171 15.45 3.95 -12.35
N GLU A 172 15.96 2.76 -12.69
CA GLU A 172 16.34 2.39 -14.07
C GLU A 172 15.50 1.27 -14.68
N LYS A 173 14.91 0.37 -13.88
CA LYS A 173 14.34 -0.89 -14.37
C LYS A 173 12.84 -1.09 -14.08
N GLU A 174 12.30 -0.47 -13.02
CA GLU A 174 10.92 -0.70 -12.56
C GLU A 174 9.89 -0.49 -13.69
N GLU A 175 9.98 0.61 -14.42
CA GLU A 175 9.06 0.91 -15.55
C GLU A 175 9.04 -0.21 -16.59
N GLN A 176 10.21 -0.71 -16.99
CA GLN A 176 10.33 -1.79 -17.97
C GLN A 176 9.83 -3.13 -17.41
N ALA A 177 10.11 -3.40 -16.13
CA ALA A 177 9.66 -4.62 -15.46
C ALA A 177 8.13 -4.69 -15.32
N LEU A 178 7.45 -3.56 -15.18
CA LEU A 178 5.98 -3.50 -15.06
C LEU A 178 5.26 -3.74 -16.40
N ILE A 179 5.89 -3.42 -17.53
CA ILE A 179 5.31 -3.55 -18.89
C ILE A 179 5.39 -5.00 -19.41
N LYS A 180 6.23 -5.86 -18.81
CA LYS A 180 6.37 -7.27 -19.23
C LYS A 180 5.00 -7.96 -19.28
N PRO A 181 4.68 -8.73 -20.34
CA PRO A 181 3.41 -9.43 -20.43
C PRO A 181 3.28 -10.38 -19.23
N LYS A 182 2.13 -10.36 -18.56
CA LYS A 182 1.86 -11.34 -17.50
C LYS A 182 1.74 -12.72 -18.13
N ILE A 183 2.32 -13.72 -17.48
CA ILE A 183 2.06 -15.12 -17.80
C ILE A 183 0.60 -15.39 -17.45
N HIS A 184 -0.29 -15.20 -18.42
CA HIS A 184 -1.69 -15.59 -18.32
C HIS A 184 -1.83 -17.07 -18.67
N ASP A 185 -1.19 -17.92 -17.87
CA ASP A 185 -1.42 -19.36 -17.93
C ASP A 185 -1.27 -19.97 -16.54
N LYS A 186 -2.17 -20.91 -16.24
CA LYS A 186 -2.41 -21.54 -14.92
C LYS A 186 -1.21 -22.32 -14.33
N ASN A 187 -0.03 -22.17 -14.89
CA ASN A 187 1.20 -22.86 -14.48
C ASN A 187 2.08 -21.95 -13.62
N TYR A 188 1.52 -21.37 -12.56
CA TYR A 188 2.34 -20.74 -11.53
C TYR A 188 3.34 -21.76 -10.98
N LYS A 189 4.60 -21.36 -10.86
CA LYS A 189 5.65 -22.20 -10.26
C LYS A 189 5.41 -22.35 -8.76
N TYR A 190 4.96 -21.28 -8.12
CA TYR A 190 4.61 -21.22 -6.71
C TYR A 190 3.12 -20.93 -6.53
N ASP A 191 2.49 -21.60 -5.59
CA ASP A 191 1.14 -21.23 -5.18
C ASP A 191 1.18 -19.96 -4.33
N ILE A 192 2.24 -19.79 -3.52
CA ILE A 192 2.38 -18.67 -2.60
C ILE A 192 3.80 -18.12 -2.64
N MET A 193 3.92 -16.79 -2.71
CA MET A 193 5.11 -16.08 -2.25
C MET A 193 4.81 -15.48 -0.88
N LEU A 194 5.60 -15.83 0.15
CA LEU A 194 5.45 -15.30 1.50
C LEU A 194 6.42 -14.13 1.71
N SER A 195 5.90 -12.90 1.71
CA SER A 195 6.68 -11.69 2.00
C SER A 195 6.51 -11.31 3.47
N PHE A 196 7.61 -11.21 4.20
CA PHE A 196 7.64 -10.92 5.64
C PHE A 196 8.88 -10.10 6.01
N SER A 197 8.86 -9.48 7.19
CA SER A 197 10.04 -8.83 7.76
C SER A 197 10.84 -9.83 8.57
N GLN A 198 12.17 -9.77 8.54
CA GLN A 198 13.05 -10.65 9.31
C GLN A 198 12.74 -10.64 10.82
N SER A 199 12.19 -9.55 11.35
CA SER A 199 11.77 -9.46 12.75
C SER A 199 10.59 -10.38 13.11
N ASP A 200 9.85 -10.85 12.11
CA ASP A 200 8.67 -11.72 12.24
C ASP A 200 8.95 -13.16 11.75
N LYS A 201 10.24 -13.51 11.57
CA LYS A 201 10.71 -14.77 10.96
C LYS A 201 10.12 -16.01 11.62
N ASP A 202 10.12 -16.09 12.94
CA ASP A 202 9.69 -17.29 13.67
C ASP A 202 8.23 -17.69 13.35
N LEU A 203 7.31 -16.73 13.36
CA LEU A 203 5.91 -16.98 13.05
C LEU A 203 5.72 -17.27 11.55
N CYS A 204 6.43 -16.55 10.67
CA CYS A 204 6.31 -16.73 9.22
C CYS A 204 6.87 -18.07 8.76
N LEU A 205 7.97 -18.56 9.36
CA LEU A 205 8.50 -19.90 9.12
C LEU A 205 7.54 -20.99 9.60
N ARG A 206 6.88 -20.78 10.74
CA ARG A 206 5.83 -21.71 11.18
C ARG A 206 4.66 -21.77 10.19
N ILE A 207 4.23 -20.62 9.66
CA ILE A 207 3.18 -20.56 8.60
C ILE A 207 3.66 -21.31 7.35
N TYR A 208 4.90 -21.07 6.92
CA TYR A 208 5.53 -21.75 5.80
C TYR A 208 5.55 -23.27 5.96
N ASP A 209 6.07 -23.79 7.08
CA ASP A 209 6.17 -25.23 7.35
C ASP A 209 4.80 -25.92 7.33
N GLU A 210 3.78 -25.25 7.87
CA GLU A 210 2.43 -25.79 7.95
C GLU A 210 1.71 -25.78 6.61
N LEU A 211 1.94 -24.77 5.77
CA LEU A 211 1.42 -24.74 4.41
C LEU A 211 2.16 -25.73 3.48
N LEU A 212 3.46 -25.97 3.70
CA LEU A 212 4.19 -27.04 2.99
C LEU A 212 3.61 -28.43 3.26
N LYS A 213 3.28 -28.74 4.52
CA LYS A 213 2.62 -30.00 4.90
C LYS A 213 1.26 -30.20 4.22
N GLU A 214 0.63 -29.10 3.83
CA GLU A 214 -0.64 -29.06 3.11
C GLU A 214 -0.45 -29.05 1.58
N ASN A 215 0.76 -29.37 1.10
CA ASN A 215 1.16 -29.47 -0.31
C ASN A 215 1.11 -28.15 -1.10
N PHE A 216 1.22 -27.00 -0.44
CA PHE A 216 1.45 -25.74 -1.16
C PHE A 216 2.90 -25.64 -1.62
N ARG A 217 3.12 -25.18 -2.86
CA ARG A 217 4.45 -24.78 -3.36
C ARG A 217 4.69 -23.34 -2.94
N ILE A 218 5.63 -23.11 -2.03
CA ILE A 218 5.81 -21.79 -1.41
C ILE A 218 7.23 -21.30 -1.64
N TRP A 219 7.35 -20.06 -2.10
CA TRP A 219 8.61 -19.33 -2.06
C TRP A 219 8.65 -18.38 -0.85
N ILE A 220 9.80 -18.33 -0.19
CA ILE A 220 10.08 -17.42 0.92
C ILE A 220 11.58 -17.11 0.94
N ASP A 221 11.93 -15.88 1.28
CA ASP A 221 13.32 -15.42 1.41
C ASP A 221 13.93 -15.94 2.74
N GLN A 222 14.53 -17.14 2.72
CA GLN A 222 15.08 -17.79 3.93
C GLN A 222 16.57 -17.51 4.17
N ASP A 223 17.32 -17.24 3.10
CA ASP A 223 18.77 -17.34 3.10
C ASP A 223 19.43 -15.95 3.17
N GLU A 224 19.92 -15.61 4.37
CA GLU A 224 20.63 -14.37 4.64
C GLU A 224 21.97 -14.28 3.88
N THR A 225 22.49 -15.41 3.39
CA THR A 225 23.82 -15.48 2.75
C THR A 225 23.77 -15.27 1.23
N LEU A 226 22.67 -15.65 0.58
CA LEU A 226 22.45 -15.51 -0.86
C LEU A 226 21.33 -14.52 -1.12
N ALA A 227 21.71 -13.25 -1.12
CA ALA A 227 20.78 -12.16 -1.35
C ALA A 227 20.23 -12.19 -2.77
N VAL A 228 18.94 -12.47 -2.88
CA VAL A 228 18.20 -12.45 -4.16
C VAL A 228 18.04 -11.01 -4.62
N THR A 229 18.38 -10.75 -5.88
CA THR A 229 18.26 -9.44 -6.53
C THR A 229 16.80 -9.03 -6.69
N MET A 230 16.54 -7.75 -6.98
CA MET A 230 15.17 -7.32 -7.26
C MET A 230 14.59 -7.94 -8.51
N ASP A 231 15.39 -8.13 -9.56
CA ASP A 231 14.95 -8.76 -10.80
C ASP A 231 14.45 -10.20 -10.54
N GLU A 232 15.24 -11.00 -9.81
CA GLU A 232 14.84 -12.36 -9.42
C GLU A 232 13.59 -12.38 -8.54
N LYS A 233 13.47 -11.44 -7.57
CA LYS A 233 12.25 -11.31 -6.76
C LYS A 233 11.03 -10.97 -7.62
N CYS A 234 11.17 -10.11 -8.62
CA CYS A 234 10.09 -9.77 -9.54
C CYS A 234 9.66 -10.97 -10.37
N GLU A 235 10.60 -11.80 -10.83
CA GLU A 235 10.30 -13.07 -11.52
C GLU A 235 9.50 -14.01 -10.61
N ILE A 236 9.91 -14.16 -9.35
CA ILE A 236 9.17 -14.97 -8.37
C ILE A 236 7.76 -14.43 -8.13
N ILE A 237 7.60 -13.11 -8.03
CA ILE A 237 6.28 -12.46 -7.87
C ILE A 237 5.39 -12.76 -9.08
N ASP A 238 5.94 -12.68 -10.29
CA ASP A 238 5.22 -13.00 -11.53
C ASP A 238 4.90 -14.50 -11.66
N GLU A 239 5.73 -15.37 -11.07
CA GLU A 239 5.58 -16.83 -11.07
C GLU A 239 4.69 -17.38 -9.93
N CYS A 240 4.16 -16.53 -9.05
CA CYS A 240 3.33 -16.93 -7.90
C CYS A 240 1.82 -16.69 -8.12
N GLU A 241 0.97 -17.60 -7.61
CA GLU A 241 -0.48 -17.40 -7.65
C GLU A 241 -0.93 -16.34 -6.62
N TYR A 242 -0.43 -16.43 -5.39
CA TYR A 242 -0.76 -15.53 -4.29
C TYR A 242 0.49 -14.86 -3.72
N PHE A 243 0.40 -13.54 -3.53
CA PHE A 243 1.38 -12.77 -2.77
C PHE A 243 0.85 -12.59 -1.35
N VAL A 244 1.39 -13.35 -0.39
CA VAL A 244 0.96 -13.31 1.01
C VAL A 244 1.83 -12.32 1.78
N MET A 245 1.20 -11.29 2.33
CA MET A 245 1.87 -10.15 2.96
C MET A 245 1.78 -10.25 4.49
N CYS A 246 2.87 -10.61 5.17
CA CYS A 246 2.91 -10.73 6.63
C CYS A 246 3.17 -9.38 7.28
N MET A 247 2.09 -8.69 7.63
CA MET A 247 2.11 -7.30 8.07
C MET A 247 2.40 -7.13 9.57
N SER A 248 3.34 -6.23 9.84
CA SER A 248 3.78 -5.75 11.14
C SER A 248 4.33 -4.32 11.00
N ASP A 249 4.68 -3.67 12.11
CA ASP A 249 5.37 -2.37 12.07
C ASP A 249 6.72 -2.50 11.34
N THR A 250 7.47 -3.57 11.60
CA THR A 250 8.77 -3.83 10.96
C THR A 250 8.63 -4.16 9.48
N TYR A 251 7.50 -4.73 9.03
CA TYR A 251 7.18 -4.90 7.62
C TYR A 251 6.92 -3.54 6.96
N LYS A 252 6.09 -2.69 7.59
CA LYS A 252 5.75 -1.35 7.08
C LYS A 252 6.98 -0.46 6.92
N GLN A 253 7.94 -0.57 7.84
CA GLN A 253 9.15 0.26 7.86
C GLN A 253 10.27 -0.27 6.95
N ASN A 254 10.14 -1.49 6.42
CA ASN A 254 11.17 -2.11 5.58
C ASN A 254 10.95 -1.77 4.10
N CYS A 255 11.85 -0.95 3.54
CA CYS A 255 11.79 -0.56 2.14
C CYS A 255 11.93 -1.74 1.16
N PHE A 256 12.57 -2.84 1.57
CA PHE A 256 12.62 -4.06 0.78
C PHE A 256 11.20 -4.64 0.68
N CYS A 257 10.56 -4.96 1.81
CA CYS A 257 9.18 -5.42 1.83
C CYS A 257 8.23 -4.48 1.05
N ARG A 258 8.40 -3.16 1.19
CA ARG A 258 7.62 -2.18 0.43
C ARG A 258 7.84 -2.28 -1.08
N SER A 259 9.07 -2.46 -1.57
CA SER A 259 9.32 -2.63 -3.02
C SER A 259 8.65 -3.88 -3.57
N GLU A 260 8.71 -5.01 -2.87
CA GLU A 260 8.03 -6.25 -3.27
C GLU A 260 6.51 -6.07 -3.31
N ALA A 261 5.94 -5.51 -2.24
CA ALA A 261 4.51 -5.27 -2.11
C ALA A 261 3.99 -4.29 -3.18
N CYS A 262 4.73 -3.21 -3.45
CA CYS A 262 4.39 -2.27 -4.51
C CYS A 262 4.44 -2.94 -5.89
N TYR A 263 5.50 -3.70 -6.19
CA TYR A 263 5.59 -4.44 -7.45
C TYR A 263 4.42 -5.42 -7.62
N ALA A 264 4.16 -6.27 -6.61
CA ALA A 264 3.05 -7.22 -6.64
C ALA A 264 1.69 -6.52 -6.81
N TYR A 265 1.50 -5.34 -6.23
CA TYR A 265 0.29 -4.55 -6.39
C TYR A 265 0.13 -3.98 -7.81
N GLU A 266 1.18 -3.38 -8.37
CA GLU A 266 1.18 -2.86 -9.75
C GLU A 266 1.01 -3.98 -10.78
N ARG A 267 1.58 -5.17 -10.50
CA ARG A 267 1.35 -6.41 -11.24
C ARG A 267 0.00 -7.07 -10.94
N GLN A 268 -0.87 -6.44 -10.15
CA GLN A 268 -2.21 -6.92 -9.78
C GLN A 268 -2.21 -8.40 -9.32
N CYS A 269 -1.17 -8.81 -8.60
CA CYS A 269 -1.11 -10.14 -8.00
C CYS A 269 -2.25 -10.33 -6.99
N LYS A 270 -2.65 -11.58 -6.74
CA LYS A 270 -3.65 -11.89 -5.72
C LYS A 270 -3.01 -11.75 -4.33
N ILE A 271 -3.16 -10.55 -3.75
CA ILE A 271 -2.58 -10.25 -2.44
C ILE A 271 -3.48 -10.78 -1.31
N ILE A 272 -2.90 -11.49 -0.35
CA ILE A 272 -3.56 -11.90 0.90
C ILE A 272 -2.82 -11.27 2.09
N PRO A 273 -3.43 -10.30 2.80
CA PRO A 273 -2.81 -9.70 3.98
C PRO A 273 -2.94 -10.59 5.23
N LEU A 274 -1.83 -10.80 5.93
CA LEU A 274 -1.78 -11.44 7.24
C LEU A 274 -1.36 -10.43 8.30
N ILE A 275 -2.03 -10.41 9.45
CA ILE A 275 -1.55 -9.68 10.63
C ILE A 275 -0.75 -10.64 11.49
N VAL A 276 0.54 -10.33 11.67
CA VAL A 276 1.49 -11.17 12.43
C VAL A 276 2.02 -10.48 13.70
N LEU A 277 1.51 -9.28 14.00
CA LEU A 277 1.88 -8.51 15.20
C LEU A 277 0.63 -8.06 15.97
N SER A 278 0.70 -8.20 17.30
CA SER A 278 -0.43 -7.88 18.19
C SER A 278 -0.80 -6.40 18.18
N ASN A 279 -2.09 -6.11 18.06
CA ASN A 279 -2.66 -4.75 17.97
C ASN A 279 -2.16 -3.93 16.79
N TYR A 280 -1.49 -4.56 15.82
CA TYR A 280 -1.05 -3.88 14.62
C TYR A 280 -2.26 -3.54 13.75
N ARG A 281 -2.25 -2.31 13.22
CA ARG A 281 -3.25 -1.84 12.27
C ARG A 281 -2.52 -1.22 11.09
N PRO A 282 -2.68 -1.75 9.87
CA PRO A 282 -2.05 -1.17 8.71
C PRO A 282 -2.58 0.26 8.48
N ASP A 283 -1.67 1.16 8.18
CA ASP A 283 -1.94 2.54 7.80
C ASP A 283 -1.01 2.98 6.65
N GLY A 284 -1.15 4.23 6.20
CA GLY A 284 -0.27 4.79 5.17
C GLY A 284 -0.28 4.02 3.85
N TRP A 285 0.90 3.84 3.26
CA TRP A 285 1.11 3.09 2.02
C TRP A 285 0.58 1.66 2.10
N LEU A 286 0.79 0.97 3.22
CA LEU A 286 0.43 -0.43 3.37
C LEU A 286 -1.09 -0.61 3.33
N ASN A 287 -1.83 0.24 4.06
CA ASN A 287 -3.28 0.21 4.04
C ASN A 287 -3.85 0.51 2.65
N ARG A 288 -3.20 1.38 1.85
CA ARG A 288 -3.62 1.64 0.47
C ARG A 288 -3.51 0.39 -0.41
N LEU A 289 -2.45 -0.41 -0.26
CA LEU A 289 -2.26 -1.64 -1.04
C LEU A 289 -3.27 -2.72 -0.66
N ILE A 290 -3.62 -2.82 0.62
CA ILE A 290 -4.50 -3.88 1.12
C ILE A 290 -5.97 -3.48 1.24
N ASN A 291 -6.32 -2.23 0.90
CA ASN A 291 -7.70 -1.76 0.96
C ASN A 291 -8.63 -2.67 0.12
N GLY A 292 -9.78 -3.02 0.70
CA GLY A 292 -10.74 -3.96 0.10
C GLY A 292 -10.34 -5.44 0.13
N LYS A 293 -9.25 -5.82 0.82
CA LYS A 293 -8.80 -7.22 0.96
C LYS A 293 -9.10 -7.76 2.36
N ILE A 294 -9.45 -9.04 2.43
CA ILE A 294 -9.72 -9.73 3.70
C ILE A 294 -8.39 -10.00 4.41
N SER A 295 -8.17 -9.34 5.54
CA SER A 295 -7.00 -9.57 6.39
C SER A 295 -7.23 -10.73 7.35
N ILE A 296 -6.27 -11.65 7.46
CA ILE A 296 -6.32 -12.78 8.40
C ILE A 296 -5.35 -12.52 9.55
N ASP A 297 -5.85 -12.61 10.78
CA ASP A 297 -5.09 -12.26 11.97
C ASP A 297 -4.55 -13.50 12.69
N PHE A 298 -3.25 -13.75 12.58
CA PHE A 298 -2.56 -14.88 13.21
C PHE A 298 -2.25 -14.67 14.70
N ILE A 299 -2.58 -13.50 15.25
CA ILE A 299 -2.40 -13.17 16.66
C ILE A 299 -3.73 -13.22 17.41
N LYS A 300 -4.82 -12.78 16.77
CA LYS A 300 -6.16 -12.79 17.37
C LYS A 300 -6.73 -14.19 17.50
N TYR A 301 -6.50 -15.05 16.51
CA TYR A 301 -6.97 -16.44 16.52
C TYR A 301 -5.84 -17.37 16.98
N ASP A 302 -6.21 -18.55 17.46
CA ASP A 302 -5.22 -19.62 17.57
C ASP A 302 -4.68 -19.98 16.17
N PHE A 303 -3.48 -20.54 16.15
CA PHE A 303 -2.73 -20.77 14.91
C PHE A 303 -3.50 -21.66 13.91
N GLU A 304 -4.16 -22.73 14.40
CA GLU A 304 -4.91 -23.65 13.52
C GLU A 304 -6.12 -22.97 12.91
N SER A 305 -6.88 -22.21 13.71
CA SER A 305 -8.01 -21.41 13.22
C SER A 305 -7.57 -20.35 12.19
N ALA A 306 -6.45 -19.67 12.41
CA ALA A 306 -5.90 -18.71 11.46
C ALA A 306 -5.46 -19.38 10.14
N LYS A 307 -4.80 -20.55 10.23
CA LYS A 307 -4.41 -21.37 9.07
C LYS A 307 -5.63 -21.80 8.25
N ILE A 308 -6.70 -22.27 8.90
CA ILE A 308 -7.95 -22.64 8.22
C ILE A 308 -8.57 -21.43 7.50
N LYS A 309 -8.56 -20.25 8.14
CA LYS A 309 -9.04 -19.01 7.50
C LYS A 309 -8.24 -18.63 6.26
N LEU A 310 -6.90 -18.77 6.31
CA LEU A 310 -6.04 -18.55 5.16
C LEU A 310 -6.36 -19.51 4.01
N LYS A 311 -6.49 -20.81 4.30
CA LYS A 311 -6.88 -21.81 3.30
C LYS A 311 -8.24 -21.50 2.68
N ASN A 312 -9.23 -21.19 3.52
CA ASN A 312 -10.57 -20.84 3.06
C ASN A 312 -10.56 -19.60 2.15
N GLU A 313 -9.73 -18.60 2.44
CA GLU A 313 -9.60 -17.41 1.60
C GLU A 313 -8.95 -17.74 0.24
N ILE A 314 -7.90 -18.55 0.22
CA ILE A 314 -7.27 -19.05 -1.02
C ILE A 314 -8.30 -19.82 -1.85
N ASP A 315 -9.02 -20.76 -1.23
CA ASP A 315 -10.03 -21.58 -1.91
C ASP A 315 -11.19 -20.74 -2.43
N ARG A 316 -11.62 -19.73 -1.67
CA ARG A 316 -12.64 -18.77 -2.08
C ARG A 316 -12.20 -18.06 -3.36
N GLN A 317 -10.98 -17.49 -3.38
CA GLN A 317 -10.46 -16.78 -4.56
C GLN A 317 -10.26 -17.71 -5.78
N ARG A 318 -9.81 -18.96 -5.56
CA ARG A 318 -9.71 -19.98 -6.62
C ARG A 318 -11.07 -20.32 -7.23
N LYS A 319 -12.11 -20.46 -6.40
CA LYS A 319 -13.49 -20.72 -6.86
C LYS A 319 -14.04 -19.56 -7.69
N TYR A 320 -13.90 -18.32 -7.22
CA TYR A 320 -14.31 -17.13 -8.00
C TYR A 320 -13.59 -17.07 -9.36
N SER A 321 -12.29 -17.37 -9.39
CA SER A 321 -11.51 -17.38 -10.64
C SER A 321 -12.02 -18.43 -11.64
N LYS A 322 -12.43 -19.62 -11.16
CA LYS A 322 -12.98 -20.70 -12.00
C LYS A 322 -14.35 -20.34 -12.58
N ILE A 323 -15.22 -19.71 -11.79
CA ILE A 323 -16.57 -19.30 -12.23
C ILE A 323 -16.49 -18.25 -13.34
N ASN A 324 -15.64 -17.23 -13.17
CA ASN A 324 -15.45 -16.20 -14.19
C ASN A 324 -14.88 -16.80 -15.50
N GLN A 325 -13.93 -17.72 -15.41
CA GLN A 325 -13.39 -18.42 -16.59
C GLN A 325 -14.43 -19.32 -17.29
N GLN A 326 -15.37 -19.91 -16.55
CA GLN A 326 -16.46 -20.70 -17.16
C GLN A 326 -17.44 -19.79 -17.92
N HIS A 327 -17.78 -18.62 -17.37
CA HIS A 327 -18.57 -17.61 -18.09
C HIS A 327 -17.84 -17.11 -19.35
N ASP A 328 -16.53 -16.88 -19.29
CA ASP A 328 -15.74 -16.49 -20.47
C ASP A 328 -15.65 -17.61 -21.52
N SER A 329 -15.57 -18.88 -21.09
CA SER A 329 -15.50 -20.03 -22.00
C SER A 329 -16.80 -20.35 -22.74
N VAL A 330 -17.96 -19.96 -22.20
CA VAL A 330 -19.26 -20.11 -22.87
C VAL A 330 -19.45 -19.03 -23.95
N LEU A 331 -18.77 -17.89 -23.83
CA LEU A 331 -18.78 -16.82 -24.83
C LEU A 331 -17.83 -17.07 -26.02
N LEU A 332 -16.98 -18.11 -25.97
CA LEU A 332 -15.98 -18.44 -27.01
C LEU A 332 -16.48 -19.40 -28.10
N LYS A 333 -17.79 -19.42 -28.39
CA LYS A 333 -18.37 -20.14 -29.55
C LYS A 333 -19.12 -19.23 -30.51
N THR A 334 -18.52 -18.10 -30.86
CA THR A 334 -18.65 -17.44 -32.16
C THR A 334 -17.53 -16.40 -32.24
N PRO A 335 -16.81 -16.27 -33.37
CA PRO A 335 -15.88 -15.17 -33.53
C PRO A 335 -16.72 -13.91 -33.73
N ILE A 336 -17.02 -13.21 -32.65
CA ILE A 336 -17.35 -11.80 -32.71
C ILE A 336 -16.04 -11.09 -32.39
N GLU A 337 -15.50 -10.40 -33.39
CA GLU A 337 -14.49 -9.36 -33.17
C GLU A 337 -15.05 -8.38 -32.14
N ILE A 338 -14.58 -8.43 -30.90
CA ILE A 338 -14.91 -7.41 -29.91
C ILE A 338 -13.83 -6.33 -30.03
N SER A 339 -14.14 -5.32 -30.85
CA SER A 339 -13.61 -3.99 -30.67
C SER A 339 -13.92 -3.53 -29.25
N ILE A 340 -12.94 -2.95 -28.57
CA ILE A 340 -13.18 -2.21 -27.33
C ILE A 340 -13.84 -0.88 -27.74
N ASP A 341 -15.15 -0.93 -27.98
CA ASP A 341 -15.97 0.27 -28.07
C ASP A 341 -16.67 0.46 -26.72
N ASN A 342 -16.27 1.51 -26.01
CA ASN A 342 -16.88 1.99 -24.76
C ASN A 342 -18.26 2.63 -25.02
N GLU A 343 -19.18 1.92 -25.68
CA GLU A 343 -20.56 2.39 -25.85
C GLU A 343 -21.49 1.60 -24.94
N PHE A 344 -21.93 2.24 -23.84
CA PHE A 344 -23.13 1.78 -23.13
C PHE A 344 -24.30 1.80 -24.13
N PRO A 345 -25.22 0.82 -24.10
CA PRO A 345 -26.43 0.88 -24.90
C PRO A 345 -27.14 2.23 -24.68
N SER A 346 -27.59 2.85 -25.76
CA SER A 346 -28.13 4.22 -25.75
C SER A 346 -29.39 4.37 -24.89
N GLN A 347 -30.09 3.28 -24.62
CA GLN A 347 -31.27 3.22 -23.77
C GLN A 347 -31.03 2.32 -22.57
N ILE A 348 -31.46 2.80 -21.40
CA ILE A 348 -31.30 2.08 -20.12
C ILE A 348 -31.99 0.71 -20.12
N ASP A 349 -33.08 0.54 -20.85
CA ASP A 349 -33.85 -0.71 -20.91
C ASP A 349 -33.04 -1.88 -21.54
N GLN A 350 -31.97 -1.56 -22.28
CA GLN A 350 -31.05 -2.53 -22.89
C GLN A 350 -29.88 -2.91 -21.95
N TRP A 351 -29.84 -2.35 -20.74
CA TRP A 351 -28.74 -2.58 -19.82
C TRP A 351 -28.89 -3.93 -19.09
N THR A 352 -27.78 -4.68 -19.04
CA THR A 352 -27.67 -5.90 -18.24
C THR A 352 -27.16 -5.54 -16.84
N ASN A 353 -27.25 -6.47 -15.89
CA ASN A 353 -26.66 -6.29 -14.55
C ASN A 353 -25.17 -5.95 -14.63
N ASN A 354 -24.46 -6.47 -15.64
CA ASN A 354 -23.04 -6.16 -15.86
C ASN A 354 -22.84 -4.72 -16.39
N HIS A 355 -23.70 -4.27 -17.32
CA HIS A 355 -23.67 -2.87 -17.79
C HIS A 355 -23.89 -1.90 -16.62
N ILE A 356 -24.83 -2.19 -15.73
CA ILE A 356 -25.11 -1.39 -14.54
C ILE A 356 -23.91 -1.39 -13.59
N ARG A 357 -23.32 -2.55 -13.31
CA ARG A 357 -22.13 -2.66 -12.46
C ARG A 357 -20.95 -1.84 -13.01
N LEU A 358 -20.65 -1.97 -14.31
CA LEU A 358 -19.58 -1.22 -14.96
C LEU A 358 -19.86 0.28 -14.97
N PHE A 359 -21.11 0.67 -15.20
CA PHE A 359 -21.56 2.06 -15.12
C PHE A 359 -21.32 2.65 -13.72
N LEU A 360 -21.77 1.97 -12.67
CA LEU A 360 -21.62 2.43 -11.28
C LEU A 360 -20.14 2.64 -10.91
N ILE A 361 -19.27 1.71 -11.30
CA ILE A 361 -17.82 1.83 -11.09
C ILE A 361 -17.27 3.04 -11.88
N SER A 362 -17.62 3.16 -13.17
CA SER A 362 -17.11 4.24 -14.03
C SER A 362 -17.50 5.64 -13.56
N LYS A 363 -18.62 5.77 -12.83
CA LYS A 363 -19.16 7.05 -12.34
C LYS A 363 -18.88 7.32 -10.86
N ASN A 364 -18.08 6.48 -10.20
CA ASN A 364 -17.81 6.54 -8.76
C ASN A 364 -19.10 6.52 -7.92
N LEU A 365 -20.01 5.60 -8.22
CA LEU A 365 -21.30 5.38 -7.56
C LEU A 365 -21.28 4.07 -6.73
N ASN A 366 -20.14 3.78 -6.10
CA ASN A 366 -19.86 2.54 -5.39
C ASN A 366 -20.89 2.13 -4.31
N PRO A 367 -21.51 3.06 -3.54
CA PRO A 367 -22.50 2.69 -2.52
C PRO A 367 -23.73 1.94 -3.06
N PHE A 368 -23.99 2.01 -4.37
CA PHE A 368 -25.11 1.29 -5.00
C PHE A 368 -24.74 -0.13 -5.47
N LEU A 369 -23.45 -0.52 -5.46
CA LEU A 369 -22.99 -1.79 -6.03
C LEU A 369 -23.61 -3.02 -5.37
N GLU A 370 -23.84 -2.98 -4.06
CA GLU A 370 -24.43 -4.10 -3.32
C GLU A 370 -25.94 -4.19 -3.52
N ILE A 371 -26.65 -3.06 -3.59
CA ILE A 371 -28.11 -3.05 -3.80
C ILE A 371 -28.45 -3.38 -5.25
N PHE A 372 -27.61 -2.94 -6.20
CA PHE A 372 -27.91 -3.06 -7.63
C PHE A 372 -27.31 -4.33 -8.24
N SER A 373 -26.79 -5.26 -7.43
CA SER A 373 -26.13 -6.49 -7.91
C SER A 373 -27.05 -7.37 -8.75
N GLU A 374 -28.36 -7.34 -8.47
CA GLU A 374 -29.38 -8.14 -9.14
C GLU A 374 -30.34 -7.32 -10.02
N ILE A 375 -30.08 -6.01 -10.17
CA ILE A 375 -30.93 -5.09 -10.93
C ILE A 375 -30.50 -5.09 -12.40
N ASN A 376 -31.48 -5.22 -13.31
CA ASN A 376 -31.31 -5.02 -14.76
C ASN A 376 -31.81 -3.63 -15.20
N GLY A 377 -31.61 -3.27 -16.46
CA GLY A 377 -31.94 -1.96 -17.01
C GLY A 377 -33.39 -1.51 -16.79
N ASN A 378 -34.35 -2.42 -16.93
CA ASN A 378 -35.77 -2.14 -16.70
C ASN A 378 -36.07 -1.80 -15.24
N ILE A 379 -35.55 -2.61 -14.31
CA ILE A 379 -35.74 -2.36 -12.87
C ILE A 379 -35.03 -1.06 -12.44
N LEU A 380 -33.87 -0.77 -13.02
CA LEU A 380 -33.14 0.47 -12.77
C LEU A 380 -33.91 1.70 -13.26
N HIS A 381 -34.59 1.59 -14.40
CA HIS A 381 -35.46 2.64 -14.92
C HIS A 381 -36.67 2.88 -13.99
N ASP A 382 -37.32 1.83 -13.50
CA ASP A 382 -38.44 1.96 -12.55
C ASP A 382 -37.97 2.58 -11.22
N LEU A 383 -36.83 2.14 -10.69
CA LEU A 383 -36.20 2.74 -9.50
C LEU A 383 -35.91 4.23 -9.71
N TYR A 384 -35.39 4.59 -10.88
CA TYR A 384 -35.13 5.99 -11.24
C TYR A 384 -36.43 6.81 -11.27
N ARG A 385 -37.54 6.27 -11.82
CA ARG A 385 -38.85 6.92 -11.79
C ARG A 385 -39.35 7.13 -10.36
N MET A 386 -39.22 6.12 -9.50
CA MET A 386 -39.55 6.24 -8.08
C MET A 386 -38.74 7.36 -7.40
N CYS A 387 -37.45 7.45 -7.71
CA CYS A 387 -36.58 8.52 -7.20
C CYS A 387 -37.04 9.91 -7.66
N LEU A 388 -37.57 10.04 -8.88
CA LEU A 388 -38.10 11.32 -9.38
C LEU A 388 -39.43 11.71 -8.71
N SER A 389 -40.31 10.75 -8.44
CA SER A 389 -41.62 11.00 -7.82
C SER A 389 -41.52 11.51 -6.38
N ASN A 390 -40.57 11.00 -5.60
CA ASN A 390 -40.36 11.47 -4.22
C ASN A 390 -38.88 11.37 -3.80
N ARG A 391 -38.09 12.39 -4.19
CA ARG A 391 -36.63 12.40 -4.06
C ARG A 391 -36.13 12.26 -2.62
N GLU A 392 -36.80 12.93 -1.68
CA GLU A 392 -36.40 12.94 -0.26
C GLU A 392 -36.66 11.57 0.38
N SER A 393 -37.86 11.02 0.20
CA SER A 393 -38.19 9.70 0.73
C SER A 393 -37.29 8.62 0.15
N MET A 394 -37.03 8.64 -1.15
CA MET A 394 -36.17 7.63 -1.80
C MET A 394 -34.70 7.73 -1.37
N PHE A 395 -34.20 8.94 -1.13
CA PHE A 395 -32.86 9.12 -0.54
C PHE A 395 -32.78 8.45 0.84
N HIS A 396 -33.78 8.66 1.70
CA HIS A 396 -33.80 8.05 3.03
C HIS A 396 -33.95 6.52 2.97
N THR A 397 -34.81 5.99 2.09
CA THR A 397 -34.97 4.54 1.89
C THR A 397 -33.67 3.89 1.44
N LEU A 398 -33.06 4.39 0.36
CA LEU A 398 -31.81 3.86 -0.16
C LEU A 398 -30.66 4.00 0.84
N LYS A 399 -30.58 5.13 1.56
CA LYS A 399 -29.58 5.31 2.62
C LYS A 399 -29.74 4.29 3.74
N THR A 400 -30.98 3.95 4.10
CA THR A 400 -31.29 2.95 5.13
C THR A 400 -30.92 1.56 4.65
N GLU A 401 -31.33 1.16 3.45
CA GLU A 401 -30.98 -0.15 2.87
C GLU A 401 -29.47 -0.33 2.73
N ILE A 402 -28.76 0.69 2.23
CA ILE A 402 -27.29 0.66 2.13
C ILE A 402 -26.67 0.52 3.52
N SER A 403 -27.21 1.22 4.54
CA SER A 403 -26.70 1.11 5.91
C SER A 403 -26.94 -0.26 6.54
N THR A 404 -28.02 -0.95 6.17
CA THR A 404 -28.33 -2.30 6.68
C THR A 404 -27.51 -3.40 6.02
N LEU A 405 -27.12 -3.21 4.77
CA LEU A 405 -26.30 -4.16 3.99
C LEU A 405 -24.79 -3.92 4.16
N ASN A 406 -24.42 -2.82 4.81
CA ASN A 406 -23.07 -2.25 4.79
C ASN A 406 -22.00 -3.15 5.42
N THR A 407 -21.28 -3.90 4.58
CA THR A 407 -20.07 -4.64 4.99
C THR A 407 -18.78 -3.82 4.84
N ASN A 408 -18.83 -2.70 4.10
CA ASN A 408 -17.66 -1.91 3.67
C ASN A 408 -17.60 -0.46 4.20
N ASN A 409 -18.52 -0.05 5.09
CA ASN A 409 -18.59 1.29 5.69
C ASN A 409 -18.78 2.45 4.68
N GLU A 410 -19.25 2.18 3.46
CA GLU A 410 -19.52 3.22 2.46
C GLU A 410 -20.86 3.91 2.75
N GLN A 411 -20.90 5.24 2.77
CA GLN A 411 -22.13 5.99 3.08
C GLN A 411 -22.74 6.63 1.83
N LEU A 412 -24.05 6.45 1.65
CA LEU A 412 -24.80 7.22 0.66
C LEU A 412 -24.92 8.68 1.13
N THR A 413 -24.18 9.57 0.46
CA THR A 413 -24.30 11.02 0.65
C THR A 413 -25.28 11.62 -0.36
N LEU A 414 -25.82 12.80 -0.04
CA LEU A 414 -26.70 13.53 -0.95
C LEU A 414 -26.02 13.82 -2.31
N VAL A 415 -24.70 14.07 -2.30
CA VAL A 415 -23.91 14.31 -3.51
C VAL A 415 -23.86 13.08 -4.42
N ILE A 416 -23.64 11.90 -3.84
CA ILE A 416 -23.60 10.63 -4.59
C ILE A 416 -24.99 10.30 -5.15
N TYR A 417 -26.04 10.50 -4.36
CA TYR A 417 -27.42 10.29 -4.79
C TYR A 417 -27.81 11.22 -5.96
N LEU A 418 -27.51 12.52 -5.88
CA LEU A 418 -27.79 13.46 -6.97
C LEU A 418 -26.95 13.18 -8.22
N ARG A 419 -25.70 12.74 -8.07
CA ARG A 419 -24.85 12.30 -9.19
C ARG A 419 -25.45 11.09 -9.89
N PHE A 420 -25.94 10.11 -9.14
CA PHE A 420 -26.63 8.95 -9.68
C PHE A 420 -27.81 9.37 -10.56
N LEU A 421 -28.70 10.23 -10.05
CA LEU A 421 -29.86 10.70 -10.83
C LEU A 421 -29.45 11.40 -12.13
N ASN A 422 -28.44 12.28 -12.08
CA ASN A 422 -27.98 13.01 -13.25
C ASN A 422 -27.30 12.11 -14.30
N GLU A 423 -26.52 11.13 -13.87
CA GLU A 423 -25.86 10.21 -14.82
C GLU A 423 -26.86 9.23 -15.44
N ILE A 424 -27.88 8.76 -14.71
CA ILE A 424 -28.93 7.88 -15.25
C ILE A 424 -29.83 8.62 -16.22
N GLN A 425 -30.16 9.89 -15.96
CA GLN A 425 -31.02 10.71 -16.82
C GLN A 425 -30.57 10.72 -18.29
N LYS A 426 -29.26 10.62 -18.55
CA LYS A 426 -28.65 10.64 -19.90
C LYS A 426 -29.04 9.43 -20.76
N TYR A 427 -29.51 8.35 -20.14
CA TYR A 427 -29.82 7.07 -20.80
C TYR A 427 -31.32 6.73 -20.73
N VAL A 428 -32.13 7.58 -20.11
CA VAL A 428 -33.58 7.43 -20.05
C VAL A 428 -34.19 8.16 -21.24
N PRO A 429 -34.95 7.49 -22.12
CA PRO A 429 -35.55 8.14 -23.29
C PRO A 429 -36.44 9.32 -22.88
N SER A 430 -36.28 10.45 -23.57
CA SER A 430 -36.97 11.72 -23.32
C SER A 430 -38.44 11.74 -23.76
N PHE A 431 -39.19 10.70 -23.38
CA PHE A 431 -40.64 10.58 -23.58
C PHE A 431 -41.32 10.09 -22.30
N ALA A 432 -41.16 10.82 -21.18
CA ALA A 432 -42.06 10.77 -20.02
C ALA A 432 -41.79 11.87 -18.96
N ILE A 433 -41.38 13.08 -19.35
CA ILE A 433 -41.27 14.21 -18.37
C ILE A 433 -42.54 15.08 -18.37
N ASN A 434 -43.48 14.86 -19.28
CA ASN A 434 -44.78 15.55 -19.26
C ASN A 434 -45.93 14.55 -19.18
N GLN A 435 -46.35 14.23 -17.95
CA GLN A 435 -47.76 13.99 -17.63
C GLN A 435 -47.99 14.15 -16.12
N LYS A 436 -48.43 15.38 -15.78
CA LYS A 436 -49.14 15.88 -14.58
C LYS A 436 -48.60 15.57 -13.19
#